data_AF-A0A9E6AXE3-F1
#
_entry.id   AF-A0A9E6AXE3-F1
#
_cell.length_a   1.000
_cell.length_b   1.000
_cell.length_c   1.000
_cell.angle_alpha   90.00
_cell.angle_beta   90.00
_cell.angle_gamma   90.00
#
_symmetry.space_group_name_H-M   'P 1'
#
loop_
_entity.id
_entity.type
_entity.pdbx_description
1 polymer ?
#
loop_
_entity_poly.entity_id
_entity_poly.type
_entity_poly.pdbx_seq_one_letter_code
_entity_poly.pdbx_strand_id
1 'polypeptide(L)'
;MLQSWRWFGEHDPISLNQIFQTGVKGIVSALHACEKNKPWPESLIHELKQNIEANGFKWTVVESVPVHEAIKLNNADAPYYIEIYKETIRRLARAGIKTICYNFMPIIDWTRTDLLYELPTGGSALRFDMVQFICYDVCILKRKNATNNYPEGLVLKAKEYFKTLSNSEQLLLEKNIIAGLPGADFSFSRDDVIGLIMQYDGVSEAQLRRNLVSFLKEIIPVAKAVGVNIA
;
A
#
# COMPACT_ATOMS: atom_id res chain seq x y z
N MET A 1 26.54 -4.66 4.42
CA MET A 1 25.07 -4.74 4.29
C MET A 1 24.45 -3.74 5.25
N LEU A 2 23.53 -2.88 4.81
CA LEU A 2 22.81 -1.97 5.70
C LEU A 2 21.45 -2.57 6.04
N GLN A 3 21.35 -3.23 7.20
CA GLN A 3 20.10 -3.80 7.69
C GLN A 3 19.17 -2.69 8.16
N SER A 4 17.93 -2.74 7.70
CA SER A 4 16.92 -1.71 7.97
C SER A 4 15.62 -2.33 8.45
N TRP A 5 14.83 -1.55 9.20
CA TRP A 5 13.55 -1.96 9.77
C TRP A 5 12.45 -0.97 9.39
N ARG A 6 11.27 -1.45 9.01
CA ARG A 6 10.11 -0.58 8.73
C ARG A 6 9.43 -0.18 10.03
N TRP A 7 9.43 1.12 10.32
CA TRP A 7 8.86 1.70 11.53
C TRP A 7 7.80 2.73 11.16
N PHE A 8 6.61 2.60 11.75
CA PHE A 8 5.42 3.40 11.39
C PHE A 8 5.30 4.73 12.14
N GLY A 9 6.32 5.11 12.91
CA GLY A 9 6.34 6.34 13.69
C GLY A 9 5.96 6.13 15.15
N GLU A 10 5.63 7.20 15.86
CA GLU A 10 5.47 7.20 17.32
C GLU A 10 4.31 6.32 17.83
N HIS A 11 3.35 6.01 16.97
CA HIS A 11 2.22 5.14 17.28
C HIS A 11 2.48 3.66 16.92
N ASP A 12 3.66 3.33 16.40
CA ASP A 12 4.05 1.94 16.19
C ASP A 12 4.18 1.23 17.56
N PRO A 13 3.54 0.07 17.77
CA PRO A 13 3.70 -0.69 19.01
C PRO A 13 5.14 -1.15 19.25
N ILE A 14 5.99 -1.17 18.21
CA ILE A 14 7.41 -1.45 18.30
C ILE A 14 8.17 -0.13 18.39
N SER A 15 8.74 0.14 19.56
CA SER A 15 9.55 1.33 19.83
C SER A 15 10.91 1.27 19.14
N LEU A 16 11.51 2.45 18.89
CA LEU A 16 12.88 2.57 18.39
C LEU A 16 13.91 1.88 19.31
N ASN A 17 13.69 1.84 20.63
CA ASN A 17 14.56 1.13 21.56
C ASN A 17 14.49 -0.40 21.35
N GLN A 18 13.29 -0.97 21.15
CA GLN A 18 13.17 -2.39 20.82
C GLN A 18 13.84 -2.71 19.48
N ILE A 19 13.66 -1.84 18.47
CA ILE A 19 14.34 -2.00 17.18
C ILE A 19 15.85 -1.94 17.35
N PHE A 20 16.37 -1.08 18.24
CA PHE A 20 17.82 -0.93 18.47
C PHE A 20 18.46 -2.24 18.95
N GLN A 21 17.73 -2.99 19.78
CA GLN A 21 18.18 -4.29 20.32
C GLN A 21 18.33 -5.36 19.23
N THR A 22 17.68 -5.21 18.08
CA THR A 22 17.83 -6.14 16.94
C THR A 22 19.16 -5.96 16.19
N GLY A 23 19.88 -4.85 16.45
CA GLY A 23 21.16 -4.54 15.82
C GLY A 23 21.07 -3.80 14.47
N VAL A 24 19.86 -3.57 13.94
CA VAL A 24 19.67 -2.79 12.71
C VAL A 24 20.13 -1.33 12.90
N LYS A 25 20.52 -0.69 11.78
CA LYS A 25 21.01 0.69 11.77
C LYS A 25 20.22 1.61 10.84
N GLY A 26 19.46 1.04 9.91
CA GLY A 26 18.55 1.77 9.04
C GLY A 26 17.11 1.70 9.54
N ILE A 27 16.38 2.79 9.34
CA ILE A 27 14.92 2.82 9.42
C ILE A 27 14.37 3.07 8.03
N VAL A 28 13.30 2.35 7.71
CA VAL A 28 12.39 2.59 6.60
C VAL A 28 11.11 3.17 7.21
N SER A 29 10.65 4.31 6.72
CA SER A 29 9.46 4.97 7.29
C SER A 29 8.79 5.90 6.28
N ALA A 30 7.61 6.42 6.61
CA ALA A 30 6.87 7.38 5.80
C ALA A 30 6.02 8.30 6.69
N LEU A 31 5.51 9.39 6.12
CA LEU A 31 4.61 10.31 6.83
C LEU A 31 3.15 9.85 6.70
N HIS A 32 2.77 8.81 7.45
CA HIS A 32 1.44 8.18 7.38
C HIS A 32 0.28 9.11 7.76
N ALA A 33 0.52 10.08 8.65
CA ALA A 33 -0.49 11.02 9.13
C ALA A 33 -0.54 12.34 8.35
N CYS A 34 0.24 12.47 7.26
CA CYS A 34 0.27 13.72 6.51
C CYS A 34 -1.06 13.98 5.77
N GLU A 35 -1.39 15.25 5.58
CA GLU A 35 -2.55 15.64 4.81
C GLU A 35 -2.45 15.10 3.37
N LYS A 36 -3.49 14.39 2.95
CA LYS A 36 -3.57 13.83 1.59
C LYS A 36 -3.62 14.98 0.58
N ASN A 37 -3.17 14.72 -0.64
CA ASN A 37 -3.26 15.65 -1.77
C ASN A 37 -2.40 16.93 -1.63
N LYS A 38 -1.36 16.91 -0.80
CA LYS A 38 -0.37 17.99 -0.70
C LYS A 38 1.05 17.42 -0.70
N PRO A 39 2.07 18.18 -1.13
CA PRO A 39 3.45 17.73 -0.99
C PRO A 39 3.80 17.61 0.49
N TRP A 40 4.57 16.59 0.85
CA TRP A 40 4.95 16.35 2.25
C TRP A 40 5.62 17.60 2.85
N PRO A 41 5.18 18.10 4.01
CA PRO A 41 5.78 19.27 4.64
C PRO A 41 7.25 19.03 4.99
N GLU A 42 8.14 19.96 4.64
CA GLU A 42 9.56 19.84 4.98
C GLU A 42 9.78 19.73 6.50
N SER A 43 8.99 20.47 7.29
CA SER A 43 9.03 20.42 8.75
C SER A 43 8.81 19.00 9.28
N LEU A 44 7.78 18.30 8.79
CA LEU A 44 7.46 16.93 9.22
C LEU A 44 8.51 15.91 8.76
N ILE A 45 9.09 16.11 7.56
CA ILE A 45 10.23 15.28 7.10
C ILE A 45 11.41 15.45 8.07
N HIS A 46 11.74 16.69 8.43
CA HIS A 46 12.86 16.97 9.35
C HIS A 46 12.60 16.46 10.76
N GLU A 47 11.38 16.61 11.27
CA GLU A 47 10.97 16.11 12.58
C GLU A 47 11.11 14.59 12.68
N LEU A 48 10.53 13.84 11.72
CA LEU A 48 10.66 12.39 11.68
C LEU A 48 12.13 11.96 11.57
N LYS A 49 12.90 12.63 10.71
CA LYS A 49 14.33 12.35 10.56
C LYS A 49 15.09 12.56 11.86
N GLN A 50 14.87 13.69 12.53
CA GLN A 50 15.53 14.03 13.80
C GLN A 50 15.18 13.03 14.90
N ASN A 51 13.92 12.61 15.00
CA ASN A 51 13.50 11.59 15.96
C ASN A 51 14.24 10.25 15.71
N ILE A 52 14.28 9.79 14.47
CA ILE A 52 15.01 8.57 14.08
C ILE A 52 16.50 8.69 14.41
N GLU A 53 17.13 9.81 14.03
CA GLU A 53 18.58 10.03 14.22
C GLU A 53 18.97 10.22 15.69
N ALA A 54 18.13 10.86 16.50
CA ALA A 54 18.33 11.00 17.95
C ALA A 54 18.36 9.64 18.68
N ASN A 55 17.70 8.63 18.10
CA ASN A 55 17.71 7.25 18.61
C ASN A 55 18.85 6.39 18.01
N GLY A 56 19.82 7.01 17.33
CA GLY A 56 21.02 6.32 16.83
C GLY A 56 20.82 5.53 15.52
N PHE A 57 19.74 5.80 14.80
CA PHE A 57 19.46 5.21 13.49
C PHE A 57 19.74 6.21 12.35
N LYS A 58 19.72 5.69 11.13
CA LYS A 58 19.62 6.50 9.92
C LYS A 58 18.25 6.26 9.27
N TRP A 59 17.54 7.32 8.90
CA TRP A 59 16.40 7.16 7.99
C TRP A 59 16.95 6.90 6.57
N THR A 60 16.74 5.69 6.06
CA THR A 60 17.42 5.18 4.86
C THR A 60 16.53 5.14 3.63
N VAL A 61 15.26 4.77 3.80
CA VAL A 61 14.31 4.56 2.71
C VAL A 61 12.95 5.12 3.12
N VAL A 62 12.25 5.74 2.18
CA VAL A 62 10.83 6.06 2.33
C VAL A 62 10.00 4.90 1.82
N GLU A 63 9.07 4.38 2.63
CA GLU A 63 8.11 3.34 2.22
C GLU A 63 6.72 3.61 2.80
N SER A 64 5.83 4.30 2.07
CA SER A 64 5.98 4.78 0.68
C SER A 64 5.56 6.23 0.51
N VAL A 65 5.88 6.82 -0.65
CA VAL A 65 5.14 8.00 -1.13
C VAL A 65 3.98 7.49 -1.98
N PRO A 66 2.72 7.63 -1.54
CA PRO A 66 1.58 7.04 -2.24
C PRO A 66 1.36 7.67 -3.61
N VAL A 67 1.10 6.81 -4.61
CA VAL A 67 0.69 7.25 -5.95
C VAL A 67 -0.83 7.39 -5.97
N HIS A 68 -1.32 8.61 -6.25
CA HIS A 68 -2.76 8.90 -6.28
C HIS A 68 -3.48 8.15 -7.42
N GLU A 69 -4.74 7.74 -7.19
CA GLU A 69 -5.54 7.00 -8.19
C GLU A 69 -5.72 7.77 -9.51
N ALA A 70 -5.82 9.11 -9.45
CA ALA A 70 -5.83 9.96 -10.64
C ALA A 70 -4.63 9.71 -11.58
N ILE A 71 -3.44 9.49 -11.01
CA ILE A 71 -2.22 9.16 -11.76
C ILE A 71 -2.34 7.76 -12.36
N LYS A 72 -2.83 6.79 -11.58
CA LYS A 72 -3.01 5.39 -12.03
C LYS A 72 -4.01 5.27 -13.18
N LEU A 73 -5.09 6.06 -13.13
CA LEU A 73 -6.10 6.18 -14.17
C LEU A 73 -5.68 7.09 -15.33
N ASN A 74 -4.66 7.94 -15.12
CA ASN A 74 -4.24 8.99 -16.06
C ASN A 74 -5.42 9.89 -16.49
N ASN A 75 -6.20 10.35 -15.51
CA ASN A 75 -7.35 11.22 -15.72
C ASN A 75 -6.96 12.71 -15.71
N ALA A 76 -7.95 13.61 -15.79
CA ALA A 76 -7.73 15.06 -15.87
C ALA A 76 -6.97 15.67 -14.67
N ASP A 77 -7.05 15.04 -13.49
CA ASP A 77 -6.37 15.52 -12.27
C ASP A 77 -4.94 14.99 -12.14
N ALA A 78 -4.53 14.02 -12.98
CA ALA A 78 -3.20 13.42 -12.91
C ALA A 78 -2.06 14.45 -12.91
N PRO A 79 -2.07 15.53 -13.73
CA PRO A 79 -1.00 16.53 -13.72
C PRO A 79 -0.80 17.20 -12.36
N TYR A 80 -1.89 17.50 -11.64
CA TYR A 80 -1.83 18.11 -10.30
C TYR A 80 -1.14 17.18 -9.30
N TYR A 81 -1.54 15.90 -9.26
CA TYR A 81 -0.96 14.92 -8.35
C TYR A 81 0.48 14.53 -8.70
N ILE A 82 0.84 14.58 -9.98
CA ILE A 82 2.23 14.38 -10.43
C ILE A 82 3.13 15.50 -9.89
N GLU A 83 2.68 16.76 -9.93
CA GLU A 83 3.46 17.87 -9.36
C GLU A 83 3.62 17.77 -7.84
N ILE A 84 2.57 17.32 -7.14
CA ILE A 84 2.68 17.00 -5.70
C ILE A 84 3.76 15.96 -5.45
N TYR A 85 3.75 14.87 -6.23
CA TYR A 85 4.71 13.77 -6.08
C TYR A 85 6.15 14.25 -6.35
N LYS A 86 6.35 15.02 -7.44
CA LYS A 86 7.65 15.63 -7.78
C LYS A 86 8.16 16.55 -6.67
N GLU A 87 7.29 17.36 -6.08
CA GLU A 87 7.70 18.25 -4.99
C GLU A 87 8.06 17.47 -3.73
N THR A 88 7.32 16.42 -3.38
CA THR A 88 7.70 15.52 -2.28
C THR A 88 9.08 14.88 -2.51
N ILE A 89 9.38 14.44 -3.74
CA ILE A 89 10.73 13.92 -4.09
C ILE A 89 11.81 14.98 -3.80
N ARG A 90 11.61 16.23 -4.24
CA ARG A 90 12.59 17.31 -4.03
C ARG A 90 12.81 17.59 -2.54
N ARG A 91 11.75 17.60 -1.73
CA ARG A 91 11.81 17.85 -0.29
C ARG A 91 12.54 16.73 0.46
N LEU A 92 12.23 15.48 0.12
CA LEU A 92 12.95 14.31 0.65
C LEU A 92 14.45 14.36 0.30
N ALA A 93 14.77 14.76 -0.93
CA ALA A 93 16.16 14.93 -1.36
C ALA A 93 16.90 16.03 -0.57
N ARG A 94 16.26 17.18 -0.31
CA ARG A 94 16.82 18.26 0.54
C ARG A 94 17.09 17.77 1.97
N ALA A 95 16.23 16.89 2.50
CA ALA A 95 16.45 16.23 3.78
C ALA A 95 17.51 15.11 3.73
N GLY A 96 18.11 14.83 2.58
CA GLY A 96 19.17 13.84 2.39
C GLY A 96 18.67 12.40 2.24
N ILE A 97 17.36 12.20 2.05
CA ILE A 97 16.78 10.88 1.76
C ILE A 97 16.93 10.60 0.27
N LYS A 98 17.49 9.44 -0.08
CA LYS A 98 17.90 9.10 -1.44
C LYS A 98 17.20 7.91 -2.06
N THR A 99 16.31 7.24 -1.34
CA THR A 99 15.60 6.06 -1.83
C THR A 99 14.13 6.16 -1.45
N ILE A 100 13.25 6.05 -2.44
CA ILE A 100 11.80 6.07 -2.26
C ILE A 100 11.24 4.78 -2.86
N CYS A 101 10.67 3.94 -2.00
CA CYS A 101 9.87 2.78 -2.37
C CYS A 101 8.44 3.23 -2.68
N TYR A 102 7.84 2.69 -3.74
CA TYR A 102 6.46 2.97 -4.15
C TYR A 102 5.81 1.73 -4.79
N ASN A 103 4.50 1.79 -5.00
CA ASN A 103 3.79 0.80 -5.80
C ASN A 103 2.82 1.47 -6.78
N PHE A 104 2.35 0.70 -7.75
CA PHE A 104 1.33 1.12 -8.73
C PHE A 104 0.15 0.14 -8.72
N MET A 105 -0.18 -0.42 -7.56
CA MET A 105 -1.31 -1.34 -7.39
C MET A 105 -2.62 -0.53 -7.41
N PRO A 106 -3.58 -0.82 -8.31
CA PRO A 106 -4.84 -0.08 -8.36
C PRO A 106 -5.76 -0.49 -7.21
N ILE A 107 -6.47 0.49 -6.63
CA ILE A 107 -7.52 0.30 -5.61
C ILE A 107 -7.02 -0.25 -4.27
N ILE A 108 -6.58 -1.50 -4.23
CA ILE A 108 -6.16 -2.21 -3.02
C ILE A 108 -4.66 -2.49 -3.11
N ASP A 109 -3.95 -2.23 -2.01
CA ASP A 109 -2.54 -2.58 -1.87
C ASP A 109 -2.39 -4.10 -1.63
N TRP A 110 -1.22 -4.52 -1.13
CA TRP A 110 -0.94 -5.91 -0.77
C TRP A 110 -2.11 -6.57 0.00
N THR A 111 -2.63 -7.67 -0.56
CA THR A 111 -3.90 -8.28 -0.12
C THR A 111 -3.67 -9.63 0.57
N ARG A 112 -4.40 -9.91 1.65
CA ARG A 112 -4.45 -11.21 2.35
C ARG A 112 -5.90 -11.54 2.70
N THR A 113 -6.20 -12.82 2.84
CA THR A 113 -7.55 -13.28 3.24
C THR A 113 -7.60 -13.67 4.71
N ASP A 114 -6.45 -14.06 5.27
CA ASP A 114 -6.29 -14.42 6.68
C ASP A 114 -5.01 -13.77 7.24
N LEU A 115 -5.16 -13.07 8.36
CA LEU A 115 -4.10 -12.31 9.02
C LEU A 115 -3.51 -13.05 10.23
N LEU A 116 -4.14 -14.14 10.67
CA LEU A 116 -3.77 -14.88 11.87
C LEU A 116 -3.80 -16.39 11.60
N TYR A 117 -3.39 -16.82 10.41
CA TYR A 117 -3.38 -18.23 10.04
C TYR A 117 -2.41 -19.01 10.94
N GLU A 118 -2.94 -19.91 11.78
CA GLU A 118 -2.15 -20.68 12.72
C GLU A 118 -1.28 -21.73 12.00
N LEU A 119 0.00 -21.74 12.33
CA LEU A 119 0.96 -22.73 11.87
C LEU A 119 1.02 -23.92 12.84
N PRO A 120 1.40 -25.12 12.36
CA PRO A 120 1.60 -26.28 13.24
C PRO A 120 2.62 -26.06 14.37
N THR A 121 3.49 -25.06 14.24
CA THR A 121 4.49 -24.69 15.24
C THR A 121 3.97 -23.72 16.32
N GLY A 122 2.71 -23.31 16.25
CA GLY A 122 2.05 -22.45 17.24
C GLY A 122 2.15 -20.94 16.98
N GLY A 123 2.92 -20.51 15.97
CA GLY A 123 2.92 -19.12 15.49
C GLY A 123 1.79 -18.84 14.49
N SER A 124 1.54 -17.57 14.17
CA SER A 124 0.63 -17.17 13.10
C SER A 124 1.39 -16.64 11.88
N ALA A 125 0.75 -16.75 10.71
CA ALA A 125 1.24 -16.20 9.45
C ALA A 125 0.14 -15.46 8.70
N LEU A 126 0.55 -14.57 7.80
CA LEU A 126 -0.35 -13.99 6.82
C LEU A 126 -0.57 -15.01 5.69
N ARG A 127 -1.82 -15.20 5.26
CA ARG A 127 -2.17 -16.15 4.20
C ARG A 127 -3.11 -15.51 3.19
N PHE A 128 -2.89 -15.87 1.92
CA PHE A 128 -3.82 -15.62 0.84
C PHE A 128 -4.37 -16.96 0.37
N ASP A 129 -5.70 -17.12 0.43
CA ASP A 129 -6.40 -18.29 -0.08
C ASP A 129 -7.34 -17.87 -1.21
N MET A 130 -7.15 -18.47 -2.38
CA MET A 130 -7.91 -18.12 -3.58
C MET A 130 -9.41 -18.42 -3.45
N VAL A 131 -9.80 -19.48 -2.72
CA VAL A 131 -11.21 -19.82 -2.49
C VAL A 131 -11.87 -18.76 -1.59
N GLN A 132 -11.17 -18.33 -0.54
CA GLN A 132 -11.65 -17.26 0.33
C GLN A 132 -11.77 -15.93 -0.43
N PHE A 133 -10.79 -15.60 -1.29
CA PHE A 133 -10.84 -14.38 -2.11
C PHE A 133 -12.01 -14.40 -3.11
N ILE A 134 -12.24 -15.53 -3.80
CA ILE A 134 -13.39 -15.68 -4.70
C ILE A 134 -14.71 -15.60 -3.92
N CYS A 135 -14.76 -16.18 -2.72
CA CYS A 135 -15.93 -16.09 -1.84
C CYS A 135 -16.24 -14.63 -1.50
N TYR A 136 -15.21 -13.84 -1.16
CA TYR A 136 -15.37 -12.40 -0.97
C TYR A 136 -15.89 -11.72 -2.25
N ASP A 137 -15.21 -11.87 -3.39
CA ASP A 137 -15.56 -11.15 -4.63
C ASP A 137 -16.96 -11.51 -5.17
N VAL A 138 -17.31 -12.80 -5.15
CA VAL A 138 -18.56 -13.33 -5.75
C VAL A 138 -19.74 -13.26 -4.77
N CYS A 139 -19.54 -13.60 -3.49
CA CYS A 139 -20.65 -13.78 -2.55
C CYS A 139 -20.85 -12.57 -1.62
N ILE A 140 -19.77 -11.88 -1.24
CA ILE A 140 -19.79 -10.78 -0.26
C ILE A 140 -19.84 -9.42 -0.97
N LEU A 141 -18.81 -9.10 -1.75
CA LEU A 141 -18.72 -7.89 -2.58
C LEU A 141 -19.75 -7.92 -3.72
N LYS A 142 -20.01 -9.11 -4.27
CA LYS A 142 -20.93 -9.34 -5.39
C LYS A 142 -20.57 -8.49 -6.60
N ARG A 143 -19.28 -8.42 -6.92
CA ARG A 143 -18.79 -7.65 -8.07
C ARG A 143 -19.45 -8.15 -9.35
N LYS A 144 -19.90 -7.20 -10.19
CA LYS A 144 -20.60 -7.49 -11.44
C LYS A 144 -19.76 -8.43 -12.31
N ASN A 145 -20.37 -9.53 -12.76
CA ASN A 145 -19.76 -10.56 -13.61
C ASN A 145 -18.54 -11.28 -13.00
N ALA A 146 -18.32 -11.21 -11.68
CA ALA A 146 -17.15 -11.78 -11.01
C ALA A 146 -16.93 -13.27 -11.31
N THR A 147 -17.99 -14.05 -11.41
CA THR A 147 -17.92 -15.50 -11.71
C THR A 147 -17.21 -15.81 -13.02
N ASN A 148 -17.24 -14.90 -13.99
CA ASN A 148 -16.62 -15.10 -15.30
C ASN A 148 -15.09 -14.92 -15.25
N ASN A 149 -14.55 -14.38 -14.16
CA ASN A 149 -13.13 -14.17 -13.96
C ASN A 149 -12.43 -15.37 -13.29
N TYR A 150 -13.16 -16.44 -12.95
CA TYR A 150 -12.64 -17.57 -12.20
C TYR A 150 -13.02 -18.92 -12.83
N PRO A 151 -12.19 -19.96 -12.66
CA PRO A 151 -12.58 -21.33 -13.03
C PRO A 151 -13.86 -21.76 -12.29
N GLU A 152 -14.80 -22.38 -13.00
CA GLU A 152 -16.10 -22.80 -12.45
C GLU A 152 -15.96 -23.64 -11.18
N GLY A 153 -15.03 -24.59 -11.15
CA GLY A 153 -14.77 -25.43 -9.98
C GLY A 153 -14.35 -24.64 -8.73
N LEU A 154 -13.61 -23.53 -8.90
CA LEU A 154 -13.24 -22.67 -7.77
C LEU A 154 -14.42 -21.79 -7.32
N VAL A 155 -15.26 -21.34 -8.25
CA VAL A 155 -16.50 -20.61 -7.92
C VAL A 155 -17.45 -21.49 -7.10
N LEU A 156 -17.59 -22.77 -7.46
CA LEU A 156 -18.40 -23.73 -6.69
C LEU A 156 -17.84 -23.91 -5.28
N LYS A 157 -16.52 -24.15 -5.14
CA LYS A 157 -15.86 -24.25 -3.83
C LYS A 157 -16.04 -22.98 -2.98
N ALA A 158 -15.93 -21.81 -3.58
CA ALA A 158 -16.12 -20.54 -2.90
C ALA A 158 -17.55 -20.36 -2.39
N LYS A 159 -18.56 -20.76 -3.18
CA LYS A 159 -19.96 -20.75 -2.77
C LYS A 159 -20.25 -21.76 -1.64
N GLU A 160 -19.65 -22.94 -1.68
CA GLU A 160 -19.77 -23.90 -0.57
C GLU A 160 -19.09 -23.38 0.69
N TYR A 161 -17.89 -22.79 0.57
CA TYR A 161 -17.20 -22.13 1.68
C TYR A 161 -18.04 -20.98 2.27
N PHE A 162 -18.69 -20.16 1.44
CA PHE A 162 -19.56 -19.09 1.92
C PHE A 162 -20.69 -19.60 2.83
N LYS A 163 -21.26 -20.78 2.53
CA LYS A 163 -22.33 -21.38 3.35
C LYS A 163 -21.85 -21.80 4.74
N THR A 164 -20.54 -22.01 4.93
CA THR A 164 -19.98 -22.36 6.25
C THR A 164 -19.69 -21.14 7.11
N LEU A 165 -19.71 -19.92 6.54
CA LEU A 165 -19.36 -18.70 7.26
C LEU A 165 -20.56 -18.08 7.97
N SER A 166 -20.39 -17.78 9.25
CA SER A 166 -21.24 -16.86 9.98
C SER A 166 -21.12 -15.42 9.45
N ASN A 167 -22.09 -14.56 9.81
CA ASN A 167 -22.05 -13.14 9.42
C ASN A 167 -20.78 -12.43 9.92
N SER A 168 -20.31 -12.75 11.13
CA SER A 168 -19.08 -12.19 11.70
C SER A 168 -17.83 -12.62 10.93
N GLU A 169 -17.77 -13.88 10.47
CA GLU A 169 -16.64 -14.36 9.67
C GLU A 169 -16.64 -13.78 8.26
N GLN A 170 -17.82 -13.56 7.67
CA GLN A 170 -17.94 -12.85 6.39
C GLN A 170 -17.43 -11.39 6.51
N LEU A 171 -17.81 -10.69 7.59
CA LEU A 171 -17.32 -9.33 7.86
C LEU A 171 -15.81 -9.31 8.14
N LEU A 172 -15.28 -10.32 8.85
CA LEU A 172 -13.84 -10.44 9.09
C LEU A 172 -13.07 -10.67 7.79
N LEU A 173 -13.53 -11.57 6.93
CA LEU A 173 -12.92 -11.83 5.63
C LEU A 173 -12.91 -10.57 4.75
N GLU A 174 -14.03 -9.86 4.69
CA GLU A 174 -14.09 -8.57 4.00
C GLU A 174 -13.10 -7.57 4.58
N LYS A 175 -13.10 -7.38 5.91
CA LYS A 175 -12.18 -6.47 6.59
C LYS A 175 -10.72 -6.80 6.28
N ASN A 176 -10.34 -8.07 6.31
CA ASN A 176 -8.98 -8.51 5.99
C ASN A 176 -8.55 -8.12 4.57
N ILE A 177 -9.49 -8.10 3.62
CA ILE A 177 -9.23 -7.79 2.21
C ILE A 177 -9.25 -6.27 1.94
N ILE A 178 -10.20 -5.50 2.51
CA ILE A 178 -10.44 -4.09 2.12
C ILE A 178 -9.94 -3.04 3.10
N ALA A 179 -9.68 -3.38 4.37
CA ALA A 179 -9.39 -2.37 5.39
C ALA A 179 -7.97 -1.77 5.29
N GLY A 180 -7.14 -2.28 4.38
CA GLY A 180 -5.73 -1.91 4.25
C GLY A 180 -4.89 -2.59 5.32
N LEU A 181 -3.81 -3.24 4.91
CA LEU A 181 -2.87 -3.86 5.83
C LEU A 181 -1.76 -2.85 6.22
N PRO A 182 -1.01 -3.02 7.34
CA PRO A 182 -0.10 -1.99 7.86
C PRO A 182 0.81 -1.33 6.81
N GLY A 183 0.63 -0.02 6.60
CA GLY A 183 1.33 0.73 5.56
C GLY A 183 0.57 0.91 4.24
N ALA A 184 -0.66 0.42 4.15
CA ALA A 184 -1.66 0.89 3.20
C ALA A 184 -2.26 2.21 3.70
N ASP A 185 -2.35 3.22 2.83
CA ASP A 185 -2.77 4.58 3.20
C ASP A 185 -4.30 4.79 3.19
N PHE A 186 -5.10 3.72 3.15
CA PHE A 186 -6.55 3.77 2.97
C PHE A 186 -7.30 2.68 3.75
N SER A 187 -8.43 3.06 4.36
CA SER A 187 -9.50 2.15 4.77
C SER A 187 -10.72 2.44 3.92
N PHE A 188 -11.30 1.40 3.31
CA PHE A 188 -12.46 1.52 2.43
C PHE A 188 -13.67 0.81 3.03
N SER A 189 -14.85 1.41 2.87
CA SER A 189 -16.10 0.66 2.98
C SER A 189 -16.31 -0.21 1.73
N ARG A 190 -17.25 -1.16 1.80
CA ARG A 190 -17.63 -1.97 0.63
C ARG A 190 -18.04 -1.09 -0.55
N ASP A 191 -18.83 -0.05 -0.31
CA ASP A 191 -19.35 0.84 -1.34
C ASP A 191 -18.24 1.68 -1.98
N ASP A 192 -17.24 2.11 -1.17
CA ASP A 192 -16.05 2.78 -1.70
C ASP A 192 -15.28 1.87 -2.67
N VAL A 193 -15.08 0.60 -2.29
CA VAL A 193 -14.39 -0.39 -3.15
C VAL A 193 -15.16 -0.61 -4.44
N ILE A 194 -16.49 -0.74 -4.39
CA ILE A 194 -17.32 -0.87 -5.60
C ILE A 194 -17.16 0.38 -6.48
N GLY A 195 -17.24 1.57 -5.90
CA GLY A 195 -17.07 2.83 -6.62
C GLY A 195 -15.70 2.94 -7.30
N LEU A 196 -14.63 2.54 -6.61
CA LEU A 196 -13.29 2.51 -7.17
C LEU A 196 -13.16 1.47 -8.28
N ILE A 197 -13.69 0.26 -8.13
CA ILE A 197 -13.70 -0.76 -9.18
C ILE A 197 -14.39 -0.23 -10.45
N MET A 198 -15.49 0.50 -10.30
CA MET A 198 -16.20 1.10 -11.43
C MET A 198 -15.38 2.14 -12.17
N GLN A 199 -14.49 2.88 -11.50
CA GLN A 199 -13.58 3.84 -12.17
C GLN A 199 -12.57 3.15 -13.09
N TYR A 200 -12.25 1.88 -12.81
CA TYR A 200 -11.36 1.06 -13.64
C TYR A 200 -12.10 0.26 -14.72
N ASP A 201 -13.41 0.43 -14.89
CA ASP A 201 -14.15 -0.25 -15.96
C ASP A 201 -13.59 0.17 -17.34
N GLY A 202 -13.32 -0.83 -18.18
CA GLY A 202 -12.65 -0.62 -19.48
C GLY A 202 -11.14 -0.32 -19.42
N VAL A 203 -10.53 -0.19 -18.24
CA VAL A 203 -9.07 -0.01 -18.11
C VAL A 203 -8.37 -1.37 -18.26
N SER A 204 -7.82 -1.61 -19.46
CA SER A 204 -7.01 -2.81 -19.72
C SER A 204 -5.64 -2.78 -19.04
N GLU A 205 -5.01 -3.95 -18.87
CA GLU A 205 -3.61 -4.06 -18.41
C GLU A 205 -2.66 -3.20 -19.27
N ALA A 206 -2.85 -3.22 -20.59
CA ALA A 206 -2.05 -2.42 -21.51
C ALA A 206 -2.23 -0.91 -21.28
N GLN A 207 -3.44 -0.47 -20.94
CA GLN A 207 -3.69 0.93 -20.57
C GLN A 207 -3.02 1.27 -19.24
N LEU A 208 -3.15 0.42 -18.21
CA LEU A 208 -2.52 0.65 -16.91
C LEU A 208 -0.99 0.71 -17.02
N ARG A 209 -0.39 -0.15 -17.85
CA ARG A 209 1.05 -0.10 -18.15
C ARG A 209 1.46 1.20 -18.84
N ARG A 210 0.66 1.70 -19.79
CA ARG A 210 0.91 3.01 -20.41
C ARG A 210 0.82 4.14 -19.39
N ASN A 211 -0.15 4.09 -18.47
CA ASN A 211 -0.31 5.08 -17.41
C ASN A 211 0.92 5.08 -16.48
N LEU A 212 1.40 3.90 -16.06
CA LEU A 212 2.65 3.78 -15.30
C LEU A 212 3.85 4.38 -16.04
N VAL A 213 4.01 4.05 -17.33
CA VAL A 213 5.11 4.61 -18.14
C VAL A 213 5.00 6.13 -18.25
N SER A 214 3.79 6.68 -18.39
CA SER A 214 3.55 8.13 -18.39
C SER A 214 3.99 8.78 -17.08
N PHE A 215 3.57 8.21 -15.95
CA PHE A 215 3.99 8.65 -14.62
C PHE A 215 5.52 8.62 -14.44
N LEU A 216 6.16 7.52 -14.82
CA LEU A 216 7.61 7.37 -14.69
C LEU A 216 8.39 8.37 -15.54
N LYS A 217 7.91 8.67 -16.76
CA LYS A 217 8.53 9.71 -17.61
C LYS A 217 8.55 11.07 -16.92
N GLU A 218 7.56 11.37 -16.09
CA GLU A 218 7.46 12.63 -15.36
C GLU A 218 8.34 12.66 -14.10
N ILE A 219 8.34 11.58 -13.30
CA ILE A 219 9.01 11.61 -11.99
C ILE A 219 10.50 11.20 -12.03
N ILE A 220 10.90 10.32 -12.95
CA ILE A 220 12.29 9.83 -13.01
C ILE A 220 13.30 10.93 -13.32
N PRO A 221 13.07 11.87 -14.26
CA PRO A 221 13.99 12.99 -14.48
C PRO A 221 14.16 13.87 -13.23
N VAL A 222 13.07 14.11 -12.49
CA VAL A 222 13.10 14.89 -11.25
C VAL A 222 13.91 14.17 -10.18
N ALA A 223 13.63 12.89 -9.94
CA ALA A 223 14.38 12.06 -8.99
C ALA A 223 15.88 12.02 -9.32
N LYS A 224 16.22 11.82 -10.60
CA LYS A 224 17.61 11.84 -11.07
C LYS A 224 18.29 13.19 -10.83
N ALA A 225 17.60 14.30 -11.10
CA ALA A 225 18.15 15.65 -10.93
C ALA A 225 18.51 15.96 -9.47
N VAL A 226 17.80 15.36 -8.51
CA VAL A 226 18.05 15.54 -7.07
C VAL A 226 18.77 14.36 -6.42
N GLY A 227 19.24 13.39 -7.20
CA GLY A 227 20.00 12.23 -6.70
C GLY A 227 19.17 11.23 -5.86
N VAL A 228 17.87 11.13 -6.14
CA VAL A 228 16.95 10.15 -5.53
C VAL A 228 16.75 8.97 -6.47
N ASN A 229 16.78 7.77 -5.91
CA ASN A 229 16.41 6.52 -6.56
C ASN A 229 14.96 6.18 -6.23
N ILE A 230 14.19 5.86 -7.26
CA ILE A 230 12.84 5.32 -7.16
C ILE A 230 12.96 3.79 -7.25
N ALA A 231 12.41 3.08 -6.27
CA ALA A 231 12.55 1.63 -6.09
C ALA A 231 11.18 0.94 -6.12
#